data_AF-A0A9X3K7P1-F1
#
_entry.id   AF-A0A9X3K7P1-F1
#
_cell.length_a   1.000
_cell.length_b   1.000
_cell.length_c   1.000
_cell.angle_alpha   90.00
_cell.angle_beta   90.00
_cell.angle_gamma   90.00
#
_symmetry.space_group_name_H-M   'P 1'
#
loop_
_entity.id
_entity.type
_entity.pdbx_description
1 polymer ?
#
loop_
_entity_poly.entity_id
_entity_poly.type
_entity_poly.pdbx_seq_one_letter_code
_entity_poly.pdbx_strand_id
1 'polypeptide(L)'
;MAKQPLIIVVDDDPQVLRAVSRDLKKQYRKEYRIISTDSANEALDSLLDLKKKGDEVALFLSDQRMPEMPGVDYLEKAAEIFPGARRVLLTAYSDTDAAIKAINEVQLDYYLMKPWDPPEEKLYPVITDQLEEWKANNSATVGGLRLLGYQYSPKSHSVKDFLSGNLFPYKWLDVENDPAAAETMMLHGIDHKTLPAVIFEDGEVILGDDLSPIAKKLGLQPTAQSEMYDVAIIGAGPAGLAAGVYGGSEGLNTALIEKRAPGGQAGTSSRIENYLGFPNGLSGADLSRRAISQATRFGIDFLVPQAVDSIEFNSGYKCLTMADGTHLHTHAVIITTGVSYRMLESTGLQDFTGAGVYYGAATTEATSCKNKDVFVVGGGNSAGQGAVYLSNYAKHVHILLRRDNLHDTMSSYLIDQIDSIDNITVEPFREVVKATGDDRLQK
;
A
#
# COMPACT_ATOMS: atom_id res chain seq x y z
N MET A 1 -10.75 -25.01 -9.27
CA MET A 1 -11.33 -23.80 -8.65
C MET A 1 -10.57 -23.58 -7.35
N ALA A 2 -9.98 -22.40 -7.15
CA ALA A 2 -9.35 -22.05 -5.87
C ALA A 2 -10.41 -22.11 -4.75
N LYS A 3 -10.05 -22.62 -3.57
CA LYS A 3 -10.96 -22.61 -2.42
C LYS A 3 -11.17 -21.17 -1.96
N GLN A 4 -12.40 -20.82 -1.58
CA GLN A 4 -12.67 -19.54 -0.95
C GLN A 4 -11.87 -19.40 0.36
N PRO A 5 -11.23 -18.25 0.61
CA PRO A 5 -10.51 -17.99 1.84
C PRO A 5 -11.46 -17.92 3.04
N LEU A 6 -10.90 -18.11 4.24
CA LEU A 6 -11.67 -18.26 5.48
C LEU A 6 -11.74 -16.98 6.32
N ILE A 7 -12.88 -16.76 6.95
CA ILE A 7 -13.05 -15.87 8.10
C ILE A 7 -13.31 -16.77 9.31
N ILE A 8 -12.46 -16.67 10.33
CA ILE A 8 -12.56 -17.48 11.56
C ILE A 8 -12.98 -16.56 12.70
N VAL A 9 -14.07 -16.93 13.36
CA VAL A 9 -14.61 -16.20 14.51
C VAL A 9 -14.49 -17.04 15.77
N VAL A 10 -13.97 -16.44 16.85
CA VAL A 10 -13.88 -17.06 18.17
C VAL A 10 -14.52 -16.13 19.20
N ASP A 11 -15.55 -16.59 19.88
CA ASP A 11 -16.21 -15.85 20.98
C ASP A 11 -16.89 -16.89 21.89
N ASP A 12 -16.58 -16.86 23.19
CA ASP A 12 -17.10 -17.83 24.16
C ASP A 12 -18.57 -17.58 24.53
N ASP A 13 -19.13 -16.41 24.20
CA ASP A 13 -20.56 -16.14 24.34
C ASP A 13 -21.33 -16.67 23.12
N PRO A 14 -22.17 -17.73 23.28
CA PRO A 14 -22.88 -18.32 22.16
C PRO A 14 -23.89 -17.38 21.51
N GLN A 15 -24.40 -16.36 22.22
CA GLN A 15 -25.30 -15.36 21.64
C GLN A 15 -24.55 -14.43 20.70
N VAL A 16 -23.39 -13.94 21.16
CA VAL A 16 -22.52 -13.04 20.38
C VAL A 16 -21.97 -13.78 19.17
N LEU A 17 -21.44 -14.99 19.36
CA LEU A 17 -20.92 -15.85 18.28
C LEU A 17 -21.98 -16.11 17.20
N ARG A 18 -23.24 -16.38 17.59
CA ARG A 18 -24.34 -16.57 16.63
C ARG A 18 -24.69 -15.27 15.89
N ALA A 19 -24.73 -14.14 16.59
CA ALA A 19 -25.06 -12.84 15.99
C ALA A 19 -24.01 -12.45 14.95
N VAL A 20 -22.72 -12.45 15.32
CA VAL A 20 -21.63 -12.07 14.40
C VAL A 20 -21.54 -13.03 13.23
N SER A 21 -21.68 -14.35 13.46
CA SER A 21 -21.63 -15.34 12.40
C SER A 21 -22.77 -15.18 11.41
N ARG A 22 -23.98 -14.82 11.88
CA ARG A 22 -25.13 -14.53 11.02
C ARG A 22 -24.86 -13.29 10.16
N ASP A 23 -24.38 -12.21 10.77
CA ASP A 23 -24.16 -10.94 10.09
C ASP A 23 -23.03 -11.08 9.04
N LEU A 24 -21.92 -11.75 9.39
CA LEU A 24 -20.85 -12.07 8.43
C LEU A 24 -21.36 -12.96 7.29
N LYS A 25 -22.18 -13.98 7.57
CA LYS A 25 -22.75 -14.85 6.53
C LYS A 25 -23.71 -14.11 5.62
N LYS A 26 -24.46 -13.13 6.13
CA LYS A 26 -25.36 -12.29 5.34
C LYS A 26 -24.58 -11.52 4.27
N GLN A 27 -23.43 -10.94 4.65
CA GLN A 27 -22.66 -10.06 3.77
C GLN A 27 -21.59 -10.78 2.92
N TYR A 28 -20.84 -11.74 3.48
CA TYR A 28 -19.57 -12.21 2.90
C TYR A 28 -19.56 -13.65 2.37
N ARG A 29 -20.63 -14.43 2.56
CA ARG A 29 -20.67 -15.88 2.18
C ARG A 29 -20.44 -16.19 0.70
N LYS A 30 -20.57 -15.18 -0.18
CA LYS A 30 -20.34 -15.35 -1.62
C LYS A 30 -18.85 -15.46 -1.96
N GLU A 31 -17.98 -14.88 -1.13
CA GLU A 31 -16.55 -14.77 -1.37
C GLU A 31 -15.73 -15.51 -0.32
N TYR A 32 -16.26 -15.66 0.90
CA TYR A 32 -15.55 -16.23 2.04
C TYR A 32 -16.31 -17.37 2.71
N ARG A 33 -15.55 -18.34 3.24
CA ARG A 33 -16.06 -19.38 4.12
C ARG A 33 -15.96 -18.92 5.57
N ILE A 34 -17.06 -18.99 6.31
CA ILE A 34 -17.11 -18.51 7.69
C ILE A 34 -17.13 -19.70 8.64
N ILE A 35 -16.10 -19.81 9.48
CA ILE A 35 -16.00 -20.78 10.58
C ILE A 35 -16.13 -20.02 11.90
N SER A 36 -16.85 -20.60 12.84
CA SER A 36 -17.10 -20.02 14.16
C SER A 36 -16.99 -21.10 15.21
N THR A 37 -16.26 -20.84 16.30
CA THR A 37 -16.16 -21.72 17.48
C THR A 37 -16.22 -20.87 18.75
N ASP A 38 -16.63 -21.48 19.86
CA ASP A 38 -16.65 -20.90 21.20
C ASP A 38 -15.38 -21.23 22.00
N SER A 39 -14.43 -22.00 21.42
CA SER A 39 -13.17 -22.38 22.05
C SER A 39 -11.96 -21.86 21.26
N ALA A 40 -11.09 -21.12 21.94
CA ALA A 40 -9.84 -20.65 21.38
C ALA A 40 -8.86 -21.79 21.12
N ASN A 41 -8.86 -22.82 21.97
CA ASN A 41 -8.02 -23.99 21.79
C ASN A 41 -8.46 -24.82 20.57
N GLU A 42 -9.77 -25.06 20.42
CA GLU A 42 -10.30 -25.76 19.23
C GLU A 42 -9.98 -24.98 17.94
N ALA A 43 -10.09 -23.65 17.99
CA ALA A 43 -9.72 -22.79 16.87
C ALA A 43 -8.25 -23.00 16.48
N LEU A 44 -7.31 -22.91 17.43
CA LEU A 44 -5.87 -23.08 17.18
C LEU A 44 -5.53 -24.47 16.63
N ASP A 45 -6.09 -25.53 17.21
CA ASP A 45 -5.87 -26.91 16.76
C ASP A 45 -6.31 -27.08 15.30
N SER A 46 -7.41 -26.43 14.92
CA SER A 46 -7.91 -26.46 13.54
C SER A 46 -7.00 -25.74 12.54
N LEU A 47 -6.23 -24.72 12.96
CA LEU A 47 -5.39 -23.92 12.06
C LEU A 47 -4.29 -24.74 11.41
N LEU A 48 -3.68 -25.68 12.14
CA LEU A 48 -2.64 -26.56 11.60
C LEU A 48 -3.20 -27.44 10.49
N ASP A 49 -4.41 -27.94 10.66
CA ASP A 49 -5.06 -28.79 9.65
C ASP A 49 -5.54 -28.00 8.44
N LEU A 50 -5.98 -26.75 8.61
CA LEU A 50 -6.25 -25.83 7.51
C LEU A 50 -4.98 -25.54 6.71
N LYS A 51 -3.86 -25.26 7.39
CA LYS A 51 -2.57 -24.99 6.75
C LYS A 51 -2.09 -26.21 5.95
N LYS A 52 -2.20 -27.42 6.49
CA LYS A 52 -1.89 -28.68 5.77
C LYS A 52 -2.77 -28.88 4.53
N LYS A 53 -4.03 -28.45 4.56
CA LYS A 53 -4.98 -28.55 3.44
C LYS A 53 -4.79 -27.45 2.38
N GLY A 54 -3.84 -26.54 2.58
CA GLY A 54 -3.61 -25.38 1.71
C GLY A 54 -4.78 -24.41 1.70
N ASP A 55 -5.55 -24.35 2.79
CA ASP A 55 -6.60 -23.35 2.96
C ASP A 55 -5.96 -22.00 3.36
N GLU A 56 -6.49 -20.89 2.83
CA GLU A 56 -6.06 -19.53 3.19
C GLU A 56 -7.02 -18.92 4.20
N VAL A 57 -6.50 -18.25 5.23
CA VAL A 57 -7.29 -17.49 6.19
C VAL A 57 -7.15 -16.00 5.87
N ALA A 58 -8.28 -15.34 5.63
CA ALA A 58 -8.34 -13.92 5.36
C ALA A 58 -8.38 -13.08 6.63
N LEU A 59 -9.19 -13.50 7.61
CA LEU A 59 -9.43 -12.70 8.82
C LEU A 59 -9.75 -13.59 10.02
N PHE A 60 -9.15 -13.23 11.15
CA PHE A 60 -9.50 -13.69 12.49
C PHE A 60 -10.28 -12.60 13.21
N LEU A 61 -11.40 -12.98 13.82
CA LEU A 61 -12.23 -12.13 14.66
C LEU A 61 -12.36 -12.81 16.03
N SER A 62 -11.76 -12.25 17.08
CA SER A 62 -11.71 -12.90 18.40
C SER A 62 -12.29 -12.00 19.48
N ASP A 63 -13.06 -12.56 20.42
CA ASP A 63 -13.38 -11.86 21.66
C ASP A 63 -12.14 -11.71 22.56
N GLN A 64 -12.07 -10.59 23.27
CA GLN A 64 -10.97 -10.34 24.20
C GLN A 64 -11.02 -11.19 25.46
N ARG A 65 -12.21 -11.45 26.01
CA ARG A 65 -12.40 -12.06 27.33
C ARG A 65 -12.95 -13.47 27.21
N MET A 66 -12.13 -14.38 26.71
CA MET A 66 -12.48 -15.80 26.70
C MET A 66 -11.85 -16.52 27.91
N PRO A 67 -12.58 -17.45 28.58
CA PRO A 67 -12.09 -18.17 29.77
C PRO A 67 -10.83 -19.01 29.56
N GLU A 68 -10.65 -19.54 28.36
CA GLU A 68 -9.51 -20.42 28.03
C GLU A 68 -8.22 -19.62 27.79
N MET A 69 -8.34 -18.52 27.06
CA MET A 69 -7.22 -17.73 26.56
C MET A 69 -7.74 -16.34 26.16
N PRO A 70 -7.07 -15.24 26.55
CA PRO A 70 -7.41 -13.92 26.03
C PRO A 70 -7.37 -13.87 24.49
N GLY A 71 -8.26 -13.09 23.87
CA GLY A 71 -8.33 -12.98 22.41
C GLY A 71 -7.03 -12.54 21.77
N VAL A 72 -6.31 -11.62 22.44
CA VAL A 72 -4.99 -11.15 22.01
C VAL A 72 -3.96 -12.29 21.92
N ASP A 73 -3.88 -13.14 22.93
CA ASP A 73 -2.95 -14.29 22.95
C ASP A 73 -3.33 -15.31 21.87
N TYR A 74 -4.63 -15.50 21.61
CA TYR A 74 -5.10 -16.34 20.52
C TYR A 74 -4.67 -15.77 19.16
N LEU A 75 -4.88 -14.47 18.93
CA LEU A 75 -4.54 -13.80 17.68
C LEU A 75 -3.02 -13.79 17.43
N GLU A 76 -2.21 -13.65 18.47
CA GLU A 76 -0.74 -13.76 18.38
C GLU A 76 -0.32 -15.14 17.85
N LYS A 77 -0.81 -16.21 18.49
CA LYS A 77 -0.53 -17.59 18.07
C LYS A 77 -1.08 -17.91 16.69
N ALA A 78 -2.27 -17.40 16.36
CA ALA A 78 -2.86 -17.57 15.04
C ALA A 78 -2.03 -16.88 13.95
N ALA A 79 -1.42 -15.73 14.24
CA ALA A 79 -0.55 -15.00 13.33
C ALA A 79 0.75 -15.75 13.01
N GLU A 80 1.31 -16.51 13.96
CA GLU A 80 2.47 -17.39 13.67
C GLU A 80 2.14 -18.45 12.60
N ILE A 81 0.89 -18.92 12.58
CA ILE A 81 0.43 -19.94 11.63
C ILE A 81 0.00 -19.30 10.31
N PHE A 82 -0.76 -18.20 10.35
CA PHE A 82 -1.26 -17.46 9.17
C PHE A 82 -0.86 -15.98 9.27
N PRO A 83 0.41 -15.63 8.98
CA PRO A 83 0.92 -14.26 9.19
C PRO A 83 0.30 -13.22 8.25
N GLY A 84 -0.27 -13.66 7.13
CA GLY A 84 -0.95 -12.78 6.17
C GLY A 84 -2.39 -12.46 6.55
N ALA A 85 -3.00 -13.15 7.52
CA ALA A 85 -4.40 -12.96 7.91
C ALA A 85 -4.58 -11.71 8.77
N ARG A 86 -5.71 -11.02 8.60
CA ARG A 86 -6.08 -9.86 9.42
C ARG A 86 -6.56 -10.29 10.81
N ARG A 87 -6.31 -9.45 11.80
CA ARG A 87 -6.59 -9.70 13.22
C ARG A 87 -7.47 -8.60 13.76
N VAL A 88 -8.73 -8.93 14.00
CA VAL A 88 -9.72 -8.01 14.57
C VAL A 88 -10.14 -8.51 15.95
N LEU A 89 -10.06 -7.63 16.94
CA LEU A 89 -10.46 -7.94 18.32
C LEU A 89 -11.88 -7.42 18.58
N LEU A 90 -12.78 -8.27 19.08
CA LEU A 90 -14.08 -7.86 19.64
C LEU A 90 -13.89 -7.51 21.12
N THR A 91 -14.34 -6.32 21.51
CA THR A 91 -14.07 -5.79 22.85
C THR A 91 -15.24 -5.01 23.42
N ALA A 92 -15.29 -4.90 24.75
CA ALA A 92 -16.24 -4.08 25.49
C ALA A 92 -15.57 -2.79 26.02
N TYR A 93 -16.36 -1.81 26.46
CA TYR A 93 -15.86 -0.51 26.95
C TYR A 93 -14.83 -0.60 28.09
N SER A 94 -14.83 -1.66 28.87
CA SER A 94 -13.90 -1.87 29.99
C SER A 94 -12.50 -2.33 29.57
N ASP A 95 -12.28 -2.63 28.29
CA ASP A 95 -11.08 -3.31 27.80
C ASP A 95 -10.26 -2.44 26.82
N THR A 96 -10.57 -1.14 26.73
CA THR A 96 -9.89 -0.21 25.81
C THR A 96 -8.40 -0.05 26.12
N ASP A 97 -7.99 0.02 27.39
CA ASP A 97 -6.57 0.17 27.75
C ASP A 97 -5.77 -1.11 27.45
N ALA A 98 -6.40 -2.28 27.63
CA ALA A 98 -5.82 -3.57 27.27
C ALA A 98 -5.73 -3.74 25.75
N ALA A 99 -6.74 -3.29 25.01
CA ALA A 99 -6.74 -3.28 23.54
C ALA A 99 -5.66 -2.34 22.98
N ILE A 100 -5.49 -1.14 23.55
CA ILE A 100 -4.45 -0.17 23.17
C ILE A 100 -3.05 -0.75 23.40
N LYS A 101 -2.83 -1.45 24.53
CA LYS A 101 -1.55 -2.10 24.79
C LYS A 101 -1.27 -3.25 23.80
N ALA A 102 -2.30 -4.06 23.51
CA ALA A 102 -2.20 -5.15 22.55
C ALA A 102 -2.01 -4.69 21.09
N ILE A 103 -2.46 -3.49 20.72
CA ILE A 103 -2.15 -2.89 19.41
C ILE A 103 -0.64 -2.76 19.20
N ASN A 104 0.08 -2.26 20.21
CA ASN A 104 1.51 -2.00 20.11
C ASN A 104 2.36 -3.27 20.29
N GLU A 105 1.91 -4.21 21.12
CA GLU A 105 2.68 -5.43 21.46
C GLU A 105 2.35 -6.62 20.53
N VAL A 106 1.09 -6.78 20.09
CA VAL A 106 0.57 -7.97 19.37
C VAL A 106 0.24 -7.68 17.88
N GLN A 107 0.41 -6.44 17.41
CA GLN A 107 0.11 -6.00 16.04
C GLN A 107 -1.35 -6.28 15.61
N LEU A 108 -2.32 -5.99 16.47
CA LEU A 108 -3.73 -6.03 16.08
C LEU A 108 -3.99 -5.06 14.91
N ASP A 109 -4.75 -5.52 13.91
CA ASP A 109 -5.07 -4.70 12.75
C ASP A 109 -6.24 -3.74 13.07
N TYR A 110 -7.24 -4.19 13.86
CA TYR A 110 -8.35 -3.36 14.31
C TYR A 110 -9.00 -3.90 15.60
N TYR A 111 -9.74 -3.07 16.32
CA TYR A 111 -10.64 -3.53 17.39
C TYR A 111 -12.05 -3.00 17.18
N LEU A 112 -13.05 -3.84 17.44
CA LEU A 112 -14.45 -3.55 17.21
C LEU A 112 -15.23 -3.68 18.51
N MET A 113 -16.02 -2.65 18.79
CA MET A 113 -16.77 -2.51 20.03
C MET A 113 -18.10 -3.26 19.98
N LYS A 114 -18.38 -4.05 21.03
CA LYS A 114 -19.70 -4.66 21.26
C LYS A 114 -20.63 -3.68 21.98
N PRO A 115 -21.92 -3.58 21.60
CA PRO A 115 -22.57 -4.21 20.45
C PRO A 115 -22.41 -3.40 19.14
N TRP A 116 -22.47 -4.10 18.01
CA TRP A 116 -22.27 -3.52 16.66
C TRP A 116 -23.57 -3.33 15.86
N ASP A 117 -24.71 -3.23 16.54
CA ASP A 117 -25.99 -2.92 15.87
C ASP A 117 -26.10 -1.41 15.59
N PRO A 118 -26.48 -0.99 14.36
CA PRO A 118 -26.69 -1.82 13.17
C PRO A 118 -25.36 -2.28 12.51
N PRO A 119 -25.26 -3.53 12.04
CA PRO A 119 -24.02 -4.08 11.48
C PRO A 119 -23.57 -3.37 10.20
N GLU A 120 -24.50 -2.79 9.45
CA GLU A 120 -24.22 -1.99 8.25
C GLU A 120 -23.35 -0.75 8.55
N GLU A 121 -23.41 -0.21 9.76
CA GLU A 121 -22.65 0.98 10.17
C GLU A 121 -21.40 0.63 10.97
N LYS A 122 -21.45 -0.41 11.81
CA LYS A 122 -20.40 -0.68 12.80
C LYS A 122 -19.56 -1.91 12.50
N LEU A 123 -20.11 -2.93 11.81
CA LEU A 123 -19.43 -4.19 11.54
C LEU A 123 -18.91 -4.30 10.12
N TYR A 124 -19.78 -4.15 9.12
CA TYR A 124 -19.40 -4.38 7.73
C TYR A 124 -18.36 -3.40 7.19
N PRO A 125 -18.36 -2.10 7.54
CA PRO A 125 -17.31 -1.21 7.07
C PRO A 125 -15.93 -1.65 7.55
N VAL A 126 -15.83 -2.02 8.83
CA VAL A 126 -14.58 -2.51 9.44
C VAL A 126 -14.13 -3.82 8.79
N ILE A 127 -15.02 -4.83 8.73
CA ILE A 127 -14.63 -6.14 8.20
C ILE A 127 -14.31 -6.06 6.70
N THR A 128 -15.07 -5.31 5.92
CA THR A 128 -14.79 -5.11 4.48
C THR A 128 -13.41 -4.49 4.29
N ASP A 129 -13.11 -3.44 5.04
CA ASP A 129 -11.83 -2.74 4.98
C ASP A 129 -10.65 -3.65 5.29
N GLN A 130 -10.74 -4.47 6.35
CA GLN A 130 -9.71 -5.45 6.66
C GLN A 130 -9.56 -6.50 5.54
N LEU A 131 -10.66 -7.00 5.00
CA LEU A 131 -10.63 -7.99 3.92
C LEU A 131 -10.09 -7.43 2.60
N GLU A 132 -10.33 -6.16 2.30
CA GLU A 132 -9.74 -5.46 1.15
C GLU A 132 -8.22 -5.31 1.31
N GLU A 133 -7.76 -4.99 2.52
CA GLU A 133 -6.34 -4.92 2.82
C GLU A 133 -5.67 -6.30 2.75
N TRP A 134 -6.35 -7.35 3.23
CA TRP A 134 -5.91 -8.73 3.06
C TRP A 134 -5.75 -9.12 1.59
N LYS A 135 -6.77 -8.85 0.78
CA LYS A 135 -6.75 -9.12 -0.67
C LYS A 135 -5.60 -8.38 -1.33
N ALA A 136 -5.43 -7.09 -1.03
CA ALA A 136 -4.34 -6.30 -1.60
C ALA A 136 -2.96 -6.93 -1.36
N ASN A 137 -2.74 -7.47 -0.15
CA ASN A 137 -1.48 -8.08 0.23
C ASN A 137 -1.31 -9.52 -0.30
N ASN A 138 -2.41 -10.22 -0.61
CA ASN A 138 -2.39 -11.64 -1.04
C ASN A 138 -2.68 -11.87 -2.53
N SER A 139 -3.18 -10.88 -3.28
CA SER A 139 -3.53 -10.99 -4.72
C SER A 139 -2.37 -11.36 -5.66
N ALA A 140 -1.14 -11.48 -5.16
CA ALA A 140 0.02 -11.87 -5.97
C ALA A 140 0.08 -13.37 -6.33
N THR A 141 -0.81 -14.23 -5.79
CA THR A 141 -0.62 -15.69 -5.84
C THR A 141 -1.40 -16.46 -6.92
N VAL A 142 -2.48 -15.95 -7.52
CA VAL A 142 -3.21 -16.69 -8.59
C VAL A 142 -3.84 -15.75 -9.63
N GLY A 143 -3.38 -15.84 -10.88
CA GLY A 143 -4.08 -15.30 -12.07
C GLY A 143 -3.91 -13.82 -12.37
N GLY A 144 -3.15 -13.07 -11.57
CA GLY A 144 -3.02 -11.61 -11.68
C GLY A 144 -1.94 -11.08 -12.64
N LEU A 145 -1.86 -9.75 -12.70
CA LEU A 145 -0.87 -8.97 -13.47
C LEU A 145 0.57 -9.44 -13.17
N ARG A 146 1.37 -9.68 -14.22
CA ARG A 146 2.79 -10.06 -14.09
C ARG A 146 3.67 -9.03 -14.76
N LEU A 147 4.81 -8.73 -14.15
CA LEU A 147 5.85 -7.88 -14.72
C LEU A 147 7.15 -8.67 -14.85
N LEU A 148 7.64 -8.83 -16.08
CA LEU A 148 8.99 -9.32 -16.34
C LEU A 148 9.94 -8.15 -16.51
N GLY A 149 11.11 -8.25 -15.89
CA GLY A 149 12.15 -7.23 -16.04
C GLY A 149 13.42 -7.59 -15.30
N TYR A 150 14.42 -6.74 -15.44
CA TYR A 150 15.67 -6.85 -14.71
C TYR A 150 15.59 -6.08 -13.40
N GLN A 151 16.21 -6.61 -12.34
CA GLN A 151 16.31 -5.90 -11.07
C GLN A 151 16.92 -4.50 -11.22
N TYR A 152 18.00 -4.39 -12.00
CA TYR A 152 18.77 -3.16 -12.17
C TYR A 152 18.49 -2.53 -13.54
N SER A 153 17.26 -2.10 -13.74
CA SER A 153 16.83 -1.46 -14.99
C SER A 153 15.93 -0.28 -14.68
N PRO A 154 16.30 0.95 -15.10
CA PRO A 154 15.45 2.12 -14.94
C PRO A 154 14.07 1.93 -15.57
N LYS A 155 14.01 1.22 -16.70
CA LYS A 155 12.76 0.87 -17.39
C LYS A 155 11.87 -0.02 -16.54
N SER A 156 12.43 -1.10 -15.97
CA SER A 156 11.69 -2.01 -15.10
C SER A 156 11.24 -1.29 -13.82
N HIS A 157 12.09 -0.44 -13.24
CA HIS A 157 11.75 0.36 -12.07
C HIS A 157 10.58 1.33 -12.36
N SER A 158 10.58 2.02 -13.51
CA SER A 158 9.49 2.92 -13.91
C SER A 158 8.13 2.22 -13.91
N VAL A 159 8.05 1.01 -14.49
CA VAL A 159 6.82 0.23 -14.52
C VAL A 159 6.43 -0.28 -13.12
N LYS A 160 7.40 -0.76 -12.33
CA LYS A 160 7.16 -1.17 -10.93
C LYS A 160 6.59 -0.02 -10.09
N ASP A 161 7.19 1.16 -10.19
CA ASP A 161 6.79 2.36 -9.46
C ASP A 161 5.38 2.79 -9.86
N PHE A 162 5.08 2.79 -11.18
CA PHE A 162 3.76 3.10 -11.70
C PHE A 162 2.67 2.15 -11.19
N LEU A 163 2.89 0.83 -11.26
CA LEU A 163 1.93 -0.18 -10.81
C LEU A 163 1.72 -0.10 -9.29
N SER A 164 2.81 -0.04 -8.52
CA SER A 164 2.76 0.03 -7.06
C SER A 164 2.09 1.32 -6.59
N GLY A 165 2.44 2.46 -7.19
CA GLY A 165 1.87 3.76 -6.87
C GLY A 165 0.37 3.83 -7.14
N ASN A 166 -0.09 3.25 -8.25
CA ASN A 166 -1.52 3.18 -8.59
C ASN A 166 -2.25 2.00 -7.90
N LEU A 167 -1.60 1.35 -6.94
CA LEU A 167 -2.17 0.26 -6.12
C LEU A 167 -2.63 -0.97 -6.93
N PHE A 168 -2.04 -1.18 -8.11
CA PHE A 168 -2.27 -2.41 -8.88
C PHE A 168 -1.37 -3.52 -8.34
N PRO A 169 -1.93 -4.61 -7.77
CA PRO A 169 -1.13 -5.75 -7.35
C PRO A 169 -0.53 -6.44 -8.57
N TYR A 170 0.76 -6.79 -8.50
CA TYR A 170 1.45 -7.51 -9.55
C TYR A 170 2.48 -8.48 -9.00
N LYS A 171 2.77 -9.53 -9.76
CA LYS A 171 3.90 -10.42 -9.52
C LYS A 171 5.07 -10.00 -10.40
N TRP A 172 6.16 -9.56 -9.78
CA TRP A 172 7.41 -9.34 -10.48
C TRP A 172 8.19 -10.65 -10.66
N LEU A 173 8.67 -10.88 -11.88
CA LEU A 173 9.55 -11.99 -12.24
C LEU A 173 10.88 -11.40 -12.69
N ASP A 174 11.91 -11.61 -11.86
CA ASP A 174 13.27 -11.17 -12.17
C ASP A 174 13.91 -12.12 -13.20
N VAL A 175 14.23 -11.60 -14.37
CA VAL A 175 14.74 -12.40 -15.48
C VAL A 175 16.10 -13.03 -15.18
N GLU A 176 16.89 -12.46 -14.27
CA GLU A 176 18.20 -13.02 -13.91
C GLU A 176 18.10 -14.12 -12.85
N ASN A 177 17.15 -14.01 -11.92
CA ASN A 177 17.16 -14.79 -10.67
C ASN A 177 15.94 -15.70 -10.49
N ASP A 178 14.88 -15.53 -11.28
CA ASP A 178 13.65 -16.34 -11.21
C ASP A 178 13.53 -17.29 -12.41
N PRO A 179 13.63 -18.63 -12.22
CA PRO A 179 13.43 -19.61 -13.28
C PRO A 179 12.07 -19.49 -13.98
N ALA A 180 11.02 -19.05 -13.27
CA ALA A 180 9.70 -18.86 -13.85
C ALA A 180 9.65 -17.71 -14.87
N ALA A 181 10.61 -16.77 -14.81
CA ALA A 181 10.74 -15.70 -15.79
C ALA A 181 11.11 -16.28 -17.17
N ALA A 182 12.07 -17.20 -17.23
CA ALA A 182 12.51 -17.81 -18.49
C ALA A 182 11.39 -18.62 -19.17
N GLU A 183 10.64 -19.40 -18.40
CA GLU A 183 9.47 -20.13 -18.91
C GLU A 183 8.41 -19.17 -19.48
N THR A 184 8.11 -18.10 -18.74
CA THR A 184 7.13 -17.10 -19.16
C THR A 184 7.59 -16.34 -20.41
N MET A 185 8.88 -16.02 -20.53
CA MET A 185 9.44 -15.41 -21.74
C MET A 185 9.31 -16.33 -22.95
N MET A 186 9.60 -17.62 -22.81
CA MET A 186 9.44 -18.60 -23.90
C MET A 186 7.98 -18.75 -24.31
N LEU A 187 7.06 -18.84 -23.35
CA LEU A 187 5.62 -19.01 -23.59
C LEU A 187 5.03 -17.84 -24.40
N HIS A 188 5.45 -16.62 -24.10
CA HIS A 188 4.94 -15.39 -24.75
C HIS A 188 5.85 -14.87 -25.87
N GLY A 189 6.95 -15.56 -26.20
CA GLY A 189 7.88 -15.15 -27.25
C GLY A 189 8.59 -13.81 -26.97
N ILE A 190 8.87 -13.51 -25.70
CA ILE A 190 9.47 -12.24 -25.26
C ILE A 190 11.00 -12.33 -25.35
N ASP A 191 11.62 -11.35 -26.00
CA ASP A 191 13.08 -11.24 -26.11
C ASP A 191 13.66 -10.37 -24.98
N HIS A 192 14.89 -10.65 -24.57
CA HIS A 192 15.60 -9.87 -23.54
C HIS A 192 15.70 -8.38 -23.87
N LYS A 193 15.73 -8.00 -25.16
CA LYS A 193 15.83 -6.60 -25.61
C LYS A 193 14.52 -5.83 -25.53
N THR A 194 13.39 -6.52 -25.42
CA THR A 194 12.06 -5.88 -25.38
C THR A 194 11.52 -5.71 -23.96
N LEU A 195 12.30 -6.09 -22.95
CA LEU A 195 11.96 -5.93 -21.54
C LEU A 195 12.01 -4.45 -21.10
N PRO A 196 11.21 -4.05 -20.09
CA PRO A 196 10.27 -4.87 -19.31
C PRO A 196 9.04 -5.30 -20.12
N ALA A 197 8.28 -6.28 -19.60
CA ALA A 197 7.03 -6.73 -20.20
C ALA A 197 5.94 -6.92 -19.14
N VAL A 198 4.78 -6.33 -19.37
CA VAL A 198 3.59 -6.49 -18.52
C VAL A 198 2.65 -7.49 -19.17
N ILE A 199 2.30 -8.56 -18.45
CA ILE A 199 1.40 -9.60 -18.90
C ILE A 199 0.11 -9.53 -18.08
N PHE A 200 -1.01 -9.38 -18.78
CA PHE A 200 -2.34 -9.25 -18.20
C PHE A 200 -3.01 -10.62 -18.00
N GLU A 201 -4.10 -10.63 -17.24
CA GLU A 201 -4.84 -11.87 -16.92
C GLU A 201 -5.41 -12.56 -18.16
N ASP A 202 -5.75 -11.78 -19.19
CA ASP A 202 -6.24 -12.27 -20.49
C ASP A 202 -5.12 -12.76 -21.42
N GLY A 203 -3.86 -12.70 -20.97
CA GLY A 203 -2.68 -13.13 -21.71
C GLY A 203 -2.11 -12.07 -22.66
N GLU A 204 -2.72 -10.89 -22.77
CA GLU A 204 -2.15 -9.78 -23.54
C GLU A 204 -0.82 -9.33 -22.92
N VAL A 205 0.12 -8.92 -23.78
CA VAL A 205 1.47 -8.50 -23.37
C VAL A 205 1.73 -7.09 -23.90
N ILE A 206 2.14 -6.20 -23.00
CA ILE A 206 2.65 -4.87 -23.34
C ILE A 206 4.15 -4.86 -23.07
N LEU A 207 4.94 -4.49 -24.09
CA LEU A 207 6.40 -4.46 -24.04
C LEU A 207 6.91 -3.04 -23.82
N GLY A 208 8.04 -2.91 -23.13
CA GLY A 208 8.71 -1.64 -22.85
C GLY A 208 8.16 -0.91 -21.62
N ASP A 209 8.62 0.34 -21.46
CA ASP A 209 8.39 1.22 -20.31
C ASP A 209 7.40 2.37 -20.58
N ASP A 210 6.74 2.37 -21.73
CA ASP A 210 5.64 3.31 -22.00
C ASP A 210 4.43 2.95 -21.12
N LEU A 211 4.12 3.86 -20.19
CA LEU A 211 3.05 3.68 -19.20
C LEU A 211 1.66 3.92 -19.81
N SER A 212 1.56 4.63 -20.94
CA SER A 212 0.29 5.02 -21.55
C SER A 212 -0.59 3.81 -21.96
N PRO A 213 -0.07 2.81 -22.71
CA PRO A 213 -0.85 1.62 -23.05
C PRO A 213 -1.16 0.76 -21.81
N ILE A 214 -0.26 0.72 -20.82
CA ILE A 214 -0.46 0.00 -19.56
C ILE A 214 -1.62 0.63 -18.77
N ALA A 215 -1.59 1.94 -18.58
CA ALA A 215 -2.64 2.72 -17.90
C ALA A 215 -4.01 2.48 -18.53
N LYS A 216 -4.09 2.58 -19.86
CA LYS A 216 -5.33 2.34 -20.63
C LYS A 216 -5.86 0.92 -20.42
N LYS A 217 -4.98 -0.09 -20.45
CA LYS A 217 -5.37 -1.50 -20.25
C LYS A 217 -5.85 -1.77 -18.82
N LEU A 218 -5.30 -1.07 -17.83
CA LEU A 218 -5.72 -1.13 -16.43
C LEU A 218 -7.00 -0.31 -16.14
N GLY A 219 -7.58 0.34 -17.16
CA GLY A 219 -8.83 1.08 -17.05
C GLY A 219 -8.69 2.48 -16.45
N LEU A 220 -7.46 2.98 -16.29
CA LEU A 220 -7.23 4.37 -15.89
C LEU A 220 -7.75 5.33 -16.97
N GLN A 221 -8.43 6.40 -16.54
CA GLN A 221 -9.07 7.38 -17.41
C GLN A 221 -8.30 8.71 -17.34
N PRO A 222 -7.51 9.10 -18.34
CA PRO A 222 -6.81 10.39 -18.33
C PRO A 222 -7.68 11.55 -18.85
N THR A 223 -8.88 11.26 -19.35
CA THR A 223 -9.75 12.22 -20.05
C THR A 223 -10.91 12.69 -19.18
N ALA A 224 -11.23 13.97 -19.29
CA ALA A 224 -12.40 14.58 -18.66
C ALA A 224 -13.71 13.96 -19.17
N GLN A 225 -14.69 13.76 -18.27
CA GLN A 225 -16.04 13.31 -18.64
C GLN A 225 -17.02 14.46 -18.84
N SER A 226 -16.73 15.63 -18.26
CA SER A 226 -17.50 16.87 -18.44
C SER A 226 -16.75 17.92 -19.25
N GLU A 227 -17.49 18.71 -20.02
CA GLU A 227 -16.96 19.91 -20.68
C GLU A 227 -16.64 21.03 -19.68
N MET A 228 -17.34 21.08 -18.54
CA MET A 228 -17.20 22.11 -17.51
C MET A 228 -17.33 21.51 -16.11
N TYR A 229 -16.39 21.85 -15.22
CA TYR A 229 -16.40 21.45 -13.81
C TYR A 229 -16.64 22.65 -12.88
N ASP A 230 -17.26 22.39 -11.73
CA ASP A 230 -17.33 23.39 -10.67
C ASP A 230 -15.94 23.62 -10.07
N VAL A 231 -15.19 22.54 -9.83
CA VAL A 231 -13.85 22.59 -9.26
C VAL A 231 -12.92 21.61 -9.98
N ALA A 232 -11.76 22.08 -10.42
CA ALA A 232 -10.64 21.21 -10.80
C ALA A 232 -9.55 21.24 -9.72
N ILE A 233 -9.11 20.07 -9.29
CA ILE A 233 -8.08 19.88 -8.26
C ILE A 233 -6.83 19.31 -8.93
N ILE A 234 -5.70 20.00 -8.80
CA ILE A 234 -4.44 19.62 -9.45
C ILE A 234 -3.50 19.00 -8.42
N GLY A 235 -3.30 17.68 -8.52
CA GLY A 235 -2.49 16.84 -7.65
C GLY A 235 -3.34 16.03 -6.66
N ALA A 236 -3.26 14.70 -6.71
CA ALA A 236 -4.04 13.77 -5.88
C ALA A 236 -3.25 13.24 -4.68
N GLY A 237 -2.45 14.08 -4.03
CA GLY A 237 -1.93 13.80 -2.69
C GLY A 237 -3.01 13.91 -1.61
N PRO A 238 -2.67 13.78 -0.31
CA PRO A 238 -3.65 13.84 0.78
C PRO A 238 -4.52 15.11 0.74
N ALA A 239 -3.93 16.25 0.43
CA ALA A 239 -4.65 17.51 0.30
C ALA A 239 -5.67 17.52 -0.86
N GLY A 240 -5.29 16.97 -2.02
CA GLY A 240 -6.16 16.92 -3.19
C GLY A 240 -7.27 15.88 -3.05
N LEU A 241 -6.95 14.71 -2.48
CA LEU A 241 -7.93 13.68 -2.17
C LEU A 241 -8.96 14.19 -1.14
N ALA A 242 -8.51 14.88 -0.09
CA ALA A 242 -9.42 15.51 0.87
C ALA A 242 -10.30 16.57 0.20
N ALA A 243 -9.72 17.46 -0.62
CA ALA A 243 -10.48 18.46 -1.37
C ALA A 243 -11.51 17.81 -2.31
N GLY A 244 -11.16 16.68 -2.95
CA GLY A 244 -12.06 15.92 -3.81
C GLY A 244 -13.23 15.33 -3.04
N VAL A 245 -12.96 14.68 -1.90
CA VAL A 245 -14.01 14.13 -1.03
C VAL A 245 -15.00 15.21 -0.61
N TYR A 246 -14.52 16.38 -0.16
CA TYR A 246 -15.39 17.48 0.27
C TYR A 246 -16.12 18.14 -0.91
N GLY A 247 -15.47 18.28 -2.08
CA GLY A 247 -16.13 18.79 -3.28
C GLY A 247 -17.30 17.90 -3.72
N GLY A 248 -17.06 16.58 -3.79
CA GLY A 248 -18.07 15.60 -4.18
C GLY A 248 -19.18 15.46 -3.15
N SER A 249 -18.88 15.53 -1.84
CA SER A 249 -19.92 15.44 -0.80
C SER A 249 -20.91 16.61 -0.84
N GLU A 250 -20.48 17.78 -1.32
CA GLU A 250 -21.34 18.95 -1.53
C GLU A 250 -22.02 18.95 -2.92
N GLY A 251 -21.86 17.88 -3.70
CA GLY A 251 -22.50 17.72 -5.01
C GLY A 251 -21.85 18.52 -6.14
N LEU A 252 -20.63 19.01 -5.96
CA LEU A 252 -19.90 19.74 -7.00
C LEU A 252 -19.37 18.77 -8.06
N ASN A 253 -19.56 19.12 -9.34
CA ASN A 253 -18.91 18.41 -10.43
C ASN A 253 -17.40 18.67 -10.37
N THR A 254 -16.64 17.68 -9.90
CA THR A 254 -15.26 17.87 -9.47
C THR A 254 -14.32 16.92 -10.19
N ALA A 255 -13.28 17.49 -10.81
CA ALA A 255 -12.18 16.74 -11.41
C ALA A 255 -10.97 16.72 -10.47
N LEU A 256 -10.35 15.56 -10.30
CA LEU A 256 -9.09 15.38 -9.57
C LEU A 256 -8.02 14.86 -10.54
N ILE A 257 -7.04 15.71 -10.85
CA ILE A 257 -6.04 15.51 -11.90
C ILE A 257 -4.71 15.11 -11.25
N GLU A 258 -4.13 13.97 -11.65
CA GLU A 258 -2.87 13.50 -11.08
C GLU A 258 -1.94 12.89 -12.13
N LYS A 259 -0.69 13.37 -12.15
CA LYS A 259 0.31 13.04 -13.16
C LYS A 259 0.91 11.64 -13.02
N ARG A 260 0.87 11.05 -11.82
CA ARG A 260 1.52 9.75 -11.52
C ARG A 260 0.53 8.75 -10.95
N ALA A 261 0.18 8.95 -9.68
CA ALA A 261 -0.67 8.06 -8.93
C ALA A 261 -1.31 8.79 -7.74
N PRO A 262 -2.59 8.56 -7.45
CA PRO A 262 -3.23 9.09 -6.25
C PRO A 262 -2.55 8.59 -4.97
N GLY A 263 -2.54 9.44 -3.94
CA GLY A 263 -1.83 9.23 -2.68
C GLY A 263 -0.64 10.17 -2.49
N GLY A 264 -0.04 10.63 -3.58
CA GLY A 264 1.12 11.53 -3.56
C GLY A 264 2.27 10.97 -2.70
N GLN A 265 2.96 11.84 -1.97
CA GLN A 265 4.10 11.44 -1.12
C GLN A 265 3.69 10.55 0.06
N ALA A 266 2.51 10.76 0.62
CA ALA A 266 2.02 9.89 1.69
C ALA A 266 1.81 8.46 1.18
N GLY A 267 1.34 8.31 -0.06
CA GLY A 267 1.08 7.01 -0.69
C GLY A 267 2.29 6.06 -0.74
N THR A 268 3.51 6.61 -0.78
CA THR A 268 4.75 5.81 -0.84
C THR A 268 5.32 5.47 0.54
N SER A 269 4.70 5.97 1.62
CA SER A 269 5.17 5.72 2.99
C SER A 269 4.87 4.29 3.41
N SER A 270 5.89 3.60 3.95
CA SER A 270 5.75 2.23 4.47
C SER A 270 4.80 2.16 5.67
N ARG A 271 4.87 3.16 6.55
CA ARG A 271 4.00 3.31 7.72
C ARG A 271 3.82 4.77 8.10
N ILE A 272 2.62 5.14 8.53
CA ILE A 272 2.25 6.48 9.00
C ILE A 272 1.58 6.31 10.37
N GLU A 273 2.29 6.66 11.45
CA GLU A 273 1.80 6.51 12.83
C GLU A 273 1.16 7.80 13.38
N ASN A 274 1.35 8.92 12.69
CA ASN A 274 0.93 10.24 13.14
C ASN A 274 -0.24 10.83 12.34
N TYR A 275 -1.07 9.99 11.71
CA TYR A 275 -2.28 10.45 11.03
C TYR A 275 -3.49 10.37 11.98
N LEU A 276 -4.03 11.53 12.33
CA LEU A 276 -5.17 11.64 13.24
C LEU A 276 -6.37 10.80 12.75
N GLY A 277 -7.01 10.08 13.66
CA GLY A 277 -8.11 9.18 13.35
C GLY A 277 -7.70 7.73 13.09
N PHE A 278 -6.40 7.44 13.00
CA PHE A 278 -5.86 6.08 12.86
C PHE A 278 -4.92 5.76 14.03
N PRO A 279 -5.46 5.29 15.17
CA PRO A 279 -4.67 5.07 16.38
C PRO A 279 -3.56 4.02 16.23
N ASN A 280 -3.71 3.08 15.30
CA ASN A 280 -2.73 2.02 15.03
C ASN A 280 -1.69 2.43 13.98
N GLY A 281 -1.82 3.65 13.45
CA GLY A 281 -1.23 4.02 12.18
C GLY A 281 -1.81 3.22 11.01
N LEU A 282 -1.30 3.51 9.81
CA LEU A 282 -1.64 2.81 8.58
C LEU A 282 -0.52 2.94 7.56
N SER A 283 -0.53 2.14 6.49
CA SER A 283 0.40 2.33 5.38
C SER A 283 -0.04 3.51 4.50
N GLY A 284 0.90 4.09 3.75
CA GLY A 284 0.59 5.09 2.73
C GLY A 284 -0.38 4.59 1.67
N ALA A 285 -0.20 3.35 1.25
CA ALA A 285 -1.08 2.67 0.29
C ALA A 285 -2.51 2.54 0.83
N ASP A 286 -2.67 2.19 2.11
CA ASP A 286 -3.98 2.08 2.76
C ASP A 286 -4.67 3.44 2.86
N LEU A 287 -3.96 4.47 3.35
CA LEU A 287 -4.48 5.85 3.40
C LEU A 287 -4.99 6.30 2.03
N SER A 288 -4.21 6.04 0.98
CA SER A 288 -4.53 6.42 -0.39
C SER A 288 -5.73 5.65 -0.92
N ARG A 289 -5.78 4.32 -0.72
CA ARG A 289 -6.90 3.47 -1.12
C ARG A 289 -8.22 3.94 -0.52
N ARG A 290 -8.25 4.17 0.79
CA ARG A 290 -9.45 4.62 1.51
C ARG A 290 -9.96 5.95 0.97
N ALA A 291 -9.05 6.90 0.76
CA ALA A 291 -9.38 8.21 0.24
C ALA A 291 -9.88 8.16 -1.21
N ILE A 292 -9.27 7.34 -2.07
CA ILE A 292 -9.74 7.08 -3.44
C ILE A 292 -11.13 6.48 -3.40
N SER A 293 -11.36 5.41 -2.63
CA SER A 293 -12.68 4.77 -2.51
C SER A 293 -13.76 5.75 -2.07
N GLN A 294 -13.45 6.64 -1.13
CA GLN A 294 -14.38 7.67 -0.68
C GLN A 294 -14.70 8.70 -1.78
N ALA A 295 -13.67 9.21 -2.47
CA ALA A 295 -13.86 10.16 -3.56
C ALA A 295 -14.61 9.53 -4.74
N THR A 296 -14.28 8.31 -5.15
CA THR A 296 -15.01 7.58 -6.20
C THR A 296 -16.49 7.40 -5.84
N ARG A 297 -16.81 7.09 -4.58
CA ARG A 297 -18.20 6.97 -4.11
C ARG A 297 -18.99 8.28 -4.27
N PHE A 298 -18.32 9.43 -4.15
CA PHE A 298 -18.92 10.75 -4.36
C PHE A 298 -18.94 11.20 -5.83
N GLY A 299 -18.56 10.32 -6.77
CA GLY A 299 -18.61 10.61 -8.21
C GLY A 299 -17.51 11.56 -8.67
N ILE A 300 -16.37 11.61 -7.97
CA ILE A 300 -15.22 12.41 -8.40
C ILE A 300 -14.61 11.81 -9.67
N ASP A 301 -14.40 12.65 -10.67
CA ASP A 301 -13.71 12.29 -11.90
C ASP A 301 -12.20 12.30 -11.67
N PHE A 302 -11.60 11.11 -11.67
CA PHE A 302 -10.15 10.94 -11.59
C PHE A 302 -9.54 10.98 -13.00
N LEU A 303 -8.67 11.97 -13.24
CA LEU A 303 -7.90 12.09 -14.47
C LEU A 303 -6.46 11.62 -14.20
N VAL A 304 -6.20 10.34 -14.45
CA VAL A 304 -4.93 9.68 -14.09
C VAL A 304 -4.49 8.72 -15.22
N PRO A 305 -3.20 8.67 -15.58
CA PRO A 305 -2.20 9.70 -15.32
C PRO A 305 -2.46 10.92 -16.22
N GLN A 306 -2.50 12.13 -15.66
CA GLN A 306 -2.65 13.37 -16.42
C GLN A 306 -1.96 14.54 -15.71
N ALA A 307 -1.26 15.38 -16.48
CA ALA A 307 -0.58 16.57 -15.95
C ALA A 307 -1.20 17.85 -16.52
N VAL A 308 -1.10 18.93 -15.74
CA VAL A 308 -1.54 20.28 -16.15
C VAL A 308 -0.30 21.12 -16.42
N ASP A 309 -0.19 21.67 -17.62
CA ASP A 309 0.94 22.48 -18.07
C ASP A 309 0.71 23.98 -17.84
N SER A 310 -0.52 24.45 -18.03
CA SER A 310 -0.87 25.86 -17.86
C SER A 310 -2.30 26.07 -17.39
N ILE A 311 -2.54 27.24 -16.78
CA ILE A 311 -3.86 27.71 -16.35
C ILE A 311 -4.05 29.10 -16.93
N GLU A 312 -5.09 29.27 -17.75
CA GLU A 312 -5.51 30.55 -18.29
C GLU A 312 -6.79 31.04 -17.60
N PHE A 313 -6.81 32.32 -17.24
CA PHE A 313 -7.95 32.95 -16.57
C PHE A 313 -8.80 33.68 -17.59
N ASN A 314 -10.00 33.16 -17.84
CA ASN A 314 -10.99 33.78 -18.69
C ASN A 314 -12.09 34.42 -17.83
N SER A 315 -12.80 35.41 -18.37
CA SER A 315 -13.89 36.07 -17.65
C SER A 315 -15.02 35.08 -17.32
N GLY A 316 -15.03 34.54 -16.09
CA GLY A 316 -16.05 33.64 -15.56
C GLY A 316 -15.63 32.17 -15.37
N TYR A 317 -14.49 31.74 -15.94
CA TYR A 317 -13.98 30.36 -15.82
C TYR A 317 -12.45 30.31 -16.06
N LYS A 318 -11.83 29.16 -15.75
CA LYS A 318 -10.41 28.88 -15.97
C LYS A 318 -10.30 27.78 -17.02
N CYS A 319 -9.35 27.92 -17.93
CA CYS A 319 -9.00 26.89 -18.89
C CYS A 319 -7.65 26.27 -18.49
N LEU A 320 -7.64 24.97 -18.20
CA LEU A 320 -6.43 24.23 -17.90
C LEU A 320 -5.99 23.52 -19.18
N THR A 321 -4.73 23.68 -19.56
CA THR A 321 -4.13 22.91 -20.65
C THR A 321 -3.42 21.69 -20.07
N MET A 322 -3.83 20.51 -20.50
CA MET A 322 -3.23 19.24 -20.10
C MET A 322 -1.95 18.96 -20.91
N ALA A 323 -1.10 18.07 -20.42
CA ALA A 323 0.15 17.70 -21.08
C ALA A 323 -0.05 16.99 -22.44
N ASP A 324 -1.21 16.39 -22.69
CA ASP A 324 -1.60 15.85 -23.99
C ASP A 324 -2.18 16.89 -24.95
N GLY A 325 -2.21 18.17 -24.54
CA GLY A 325 -2.77 19.29 -25.29
C GLY A 325 -4.29 19.44 -25.20
N THR A 326 -4.98 18.57 -24.46
CA THR A 326 -6.42 18.73 -24.21
C THR A 326 -6.70 19.87 -23.24
N HIS A 327 -7.93 20.37 -23.23
CA HIS A 327 -8.35 21.49 -22.39
C HIS A 327 -9.48 21.07 -21.45
N LEU A 328 -9.40 21.54 -20.19
CA LEU A 328 -10.45 21.38 -19.18
C LEU A 328 -10.90 22.74 -18.69
N HIS A 329 -12.22 22.96 -18.64
CA HIS A 329 -12.80 24.21 -18.19
C HIS A 329 -13.37 24.06 -16.78
N THR A 330 -13.16 25.06 -15.92
CA THR A 330 -13.68 25.02 -14.55
C THR A 330 -13.97 26.39 -13.94
N HIS A 331 -14.91 26.46 -12.98
CA HIS A 331 -15.16 27.68 -12.22
C HIS A 331 -14.09 27.97 -11.16
N ALA A 332 -13.51 26.95 -10.52
CA ALA A 332 -12.50 27.09 -9.49
C ALA A 332 -11.36 26.08 -9.66
N VAL A 333 -10.16 26.47 -9.22
CA VAL A 333 -8.98 25.61 -9.23
C VAL A 333 -8.42 25.50 -7.82
N ILE A 334 -8.14 24.29 -7.37
CA ILE A 334 -7.39 24.01 -6.14
C ILE A 334 -6.06 23.37 -6.53
N ILE A 335 -4.94 23.96 -6.09
CA ILE A 335 -3.60 23.47 -6.41
C ILE A 335 -3.02 22.73 -5.21
N THR A 336 -2.81 21.42 -5.36
CA THR A 336 -2.35 20.47 -4.34
C THR A 336 -1.18 19.63 -4.85
N THR A 337 -0.31 20.23 -5.66
CA THR A 337 0.79 19.57 -6.39
C THR A 337 1.95 19.10 -5.53
N GLY A 338 1.94 19.39 -4.23
CA GLY A 338 2.92 18.91 -3.27
C GLY A 338 4.34 19.42 -3.54
N VAL A 339 5.33 18.57 -3.27
CA VAL A 339 6.76 18.87 -3.45
C VAL A 339 7.48 17.69 -4.14
N SER A 340 8.59 17.98 -4.81
CA SER A 340 9.49 16.98 -5.39
C SER A 340 10.69 16.77 -4.46
N TYR A 341 11.19 15.53 -4.39
CA TYR A 341 12.43 15.24 -3.67
C TYR A 341 13.61 15.96 -4.31
N ARG A 342 14.50 16.45 -3.45
CA ARG A 342 15.80 16.95 -3.90
C ARG A 342 16.67 15.74 -4.24
N MET A 343 16.97 15.58 -5.53
CA MET A 343 17.95 14.60 -5.99
C MET A 343 19.34 14.99 -5.49
N LEU A 344 20.17 14.01 -5.16
CA LEU A 344 21.56 14.28 -4.81
C LEU A 344 22.32 14.66 -6.09
N GLU A 345 23.03 15.79 -6.05
CA GLU A 345 23.77 16.34 -7.19
C GLU A 345 25.13 15.65 -7.42
N SER A 346 25.47 14.66 -6.59
CA SER A 346 26.75 13.97 -6.62
C SER A 346 26.96 13.19 -7.93
N THR A 347 28.21 13.17 -8.39
CA THR A 347 28.57 12.62 -9.70
C THR A 347 28.18 11.14 -9.81
N GLY A 348 27.57 10.77 -10.93
CA GLY A 348 27.20 9.38 -11.26
C GLY A 348 25.88 8.89 -10.66
N LEU A 349 25.25 9.60 -9.71
CA LEU A 349 24.01 9.11 -9.09
C LEU A 349 22.82 9.06 -10.05
N GLN A 350 22.73 10.03 -10.97
CA GLN A 350 21.64 10.06 -11.97
C GLN A 350 21.73 8.86 -12.91
N ASP A 351 22.95 8.44 -13.26
CA ASP A 351 23.21 7.33 -14.18
C ASP A 351 22.67 5.99 -13.63
N PHE A 352 22.56 5.87 -12.29
CA PHE A 352 22.09 4.66 -11.61
C PHE A 352 20.67 4.78 -11.05
N THR A 353 19.91 5.82 -11.42
CA THR A 353 18.52 5.97 -10.95
C THR A 353 17.65 4.85 -11.53
N GLY A 354 17.04 4.04 -10.66
CA GLY A 354 16.33 2.82 -11.02
C GLY A 354 17.23 1.60 -11.27
N ALA A 355 18.55 1.75 -11.15
CA ALA A 355 19.57 0.71 -11.30
C ALA A 355 20.51 0.67 -10.09
N GLY A 356 19.93 0.74 -8.89
CA GLY A 356 20.64 0.72 -7.60
C GLY A 356 20.55 2.02 -6.79
N VAL A 357 20.17 3.14 -7.43
CA VAL A 357 19.78 4.38 -6.74
C VAL A 357 18.27 4.57 -6.89
N TYR A 358 17.57 4.76 -5.77
CA TYR A 358 16.11 4.89 -5.77
C TYR A 358 15.67 6.04 -4.87
N TYR A 359 14.54 6.66 -5.21
CA TYR A 359 13.99 7.81 -4.49
C TYR A 359 12.55 7.52 -4.08
N GLY A 360 12.26 7.53 -2.77
CA GLY A 360 10.90 7.30 -2.26
C GLY A 360 10.32 5.90 -2.57
N ALA A 361 11.17 4.92 -2.89
CA ALA A 361 10.76 3.62 -3.42
C ALA A 361 11.11 2.44 -2.48
N ALA A 362 11.21 2.70 -1.18
CA ALA A 362 11.54 1.67 -0.20
C ALA A 362 10.58 0.47 -0.26
N THR A 363 9.28 0.73 -0.44
CA THR A 363 8.24 -0.31 -0.60
C THR A 363 8.37 -1.07 -1.92
N THR A 364 8.63 -0.36 -3.03
CA THR A 364 8.78 -0.95 -4.37
C THR A 364 10.02 -1.85 -4.49
N GLU A 365 11.11 -1.53 -3.79
CA GLU A 365 12.40 -2.21 -3.93
C GLU A 365 12.79 -3.12 -2.75
N ALA A 366 12.00 -3.18 -1.68
CA ALA A 366 12.34 -3.98 -0.49
C ALA A 366 12.66 -5.45 -0.79
N THR A 367 11.85 -6.12 -1.62
CA THR A 367 12.11 -7.51 -2.01
C THR A 367 13.45 -7.66 -2.76
N SER A 368 13.80 -6.66 -3.57
CA SER A 368 15.06 -6.58 -4.33
C SER A 368 16.28 -6.40 -3.41
N CYS A 369 16.09 -5.89 -2.19
CA CYS A 369 17.13 -5.65 -1.19
C CYS A 369 17.50 -6.88 -0.34
N LYS A 370 16.83 -8.02 -0.55
CA LYS A 370 17.07 -9.24 0.25
C LYS A 370 18.55 -9.64 0.24
N ASN A 371 19.11 -9.87 1.44
CA ASN A 371 20.52 -10.24 1.66
C ASN A 371 21.56 -9.21 1.17
N LYS A 372 21.18 -7.95 0.96
CA LYS A 372 22.08 -6.87 0.53
C LYS A 372 22.30 -5.85 1.64
N ASP A 373 23.45 -5.18 1.60
CA ASP A 373 23.69 -3.98 2.39
C ASP A 373 23.02 -2.79 1.68
N VAL A 374 22.23 -2.01 2.40
CA VAL A 374 21.41 -0.91 1.84
C VAL A 374 21.79 0.41 2.50
N PHE A 375 21.95 1.46 1.70
CA PHE A 375 22.28 2.81 2.18
C PHE A 375 21.08 3.74 2.01
N VAL A 376 20.60 4.29 3.12
CA VAL A 376 19.53 5.29 3.17
C VAL A 376 20.17 6.66 3.44
N VAL A 377 20.00 7.61 2.53
CA VAL A 377 20.60 8.95 2.67
C VAL A 377 19.57 9.95 3.20
N GLY A 378 19.80 10.45 4.40
CA GLY A 378 18.95 11.44 5.07
C GLY A 378 18.69 11.13 6.54
N GLY A 379 18.27 12.15 7.30
CA GLY A 379 17.97 12.03 8.73
C GLY A 379 16.56 12.50 9.13
N GLY A 380 15.65 12.65 8.17
CA GLY A 380 14.25 13.00 8.43
C GLY A 380 13.36 11.76 8.54
N ASN A 381 12.09 11.95 8.91
CA ASN A 381 11.13 10.85 9.12
C ASN A 381 11.04 9.87 7.96
N SER A 382 10.98 10.34 6.71
CA SER A 382 10.91 9.45 5.53
C SER A 382 12.14 8.53 5.41
N ALA A 383 13.33 9.01 5.79
CA ALA A 383 14.55 8.20 5.78
C ALA A 383 14.50 7.14 6.89
N GLY A 384 14.08 7.51 8.10
CA GLY A 384 13.95 6.55 9.21
C GLY A 384 12.89 5.48 8.94
N GLN A 385 11.72 5.86 8.43
CA GLN A 385 10.65 4.91 8.07
C GLN A 385 11.08 3.97 6.95
N GLY A 386 11.83 4.49 5.97
CA GLY A 386 12.44 3.68 4.93
C GLY A 386 13.46 2.69 5.50
N ALA A 387 14.32 3.13 6.43
CA ALA A 387 15.34 2.28 7.05
C ALA A 387 14.73 1.16 7.90
N VAL A 388 13.76 1.47 8.76
CA VAL A 388 13.01 0.49 9.57
C VAL A 388 12.25 -0.50 8.69
N TYR A 389 11.68 -0.04 7.57
CA TYR A 389 11.00 -0.95 6.66
C TYR A 389 11.99 -1.90 5.96
N LEU A 390 13.07 -1.34 5.41
CA LEU A 390 14.10 -2.09 4.67
C LEU A 390 14.88 -3.06 5.55
N SER A 391 15.02 -2.81 6.85
CA SER A 391 15.73 -3.71 7.78
C SER A 391 15.08 -5.09 7.90
N ASN A 392 13.79 -5.22 7.60
CA ASN A 392 13.09 -6.51 7.54
C ASN A 392 13.49 -7.38 6.33
N TYR A 393 14.16 -6.78 5.33
CA TYR A 393 14.52 -7.44 4.07
C TYR A 393 16.03 -7.48 3.86
N ALA A 394 16.69 -6.35 4.08
CA ALA A 394 18.11 -6.15 3.88
C ALA A 394 18.93 -6.98 4.87
N LYS A 395 20.16 -7.30 4.49
CA LYS A 395 21.14 -7.86 5.41
C LYS A 395 21.53 -6.83 6.47
N HIS A 396 21.77 -5.59 6.03
CA HIS A 396 22.13 -4.46 6.88
C HIS A 396 21.65 -3.15 6.25
N VAL A 397 21.24 -2.19 7.07
CA VAL A 397 20.82 -0.86 6.63
C VAL A 397 21.70 0.21 7.25
N HIS A 398 22.31 1.03 6.42
CA HIS A 398 23.15 2.17 6.81
C HIS A 398 22.39 3.46 6.60
N ILE A 399 22.15 4.24 7.66
CA ILE A 399 21.57 5.58 7.56
C ILE A 399 22.70 6.60 7.49
N LEU A 400 22.89 7.22 6.33
CA LEU A 400 23.91 8.24 6.12
C LEU A 400 23.30 9.64 6.31
N LEU A 401 23.89 10.43 7.23
CA LEU A 401 23.43 11.79 7.48
C LEU A 401 24.60 12.76 7.64
N ARG A 402 24.37 14.01 7.25
CA ARG A 402 25.37 15.10 7.37
C ARG A 402 25.49 15.66 8.79
N ARG A 403 24.47 15.45 9.61
CA ARG A 403 24.44 15.90 11.02
C ARG A 403 25.14 14.89 11.91
N ASP A 404 25.28 15.27 13.17
CA ASP A 404 25.83 14.45 14.25
C ASP A 404 24.84 13.39 14.75
N ASN A 405 23.54 13.66 14.69
CA ASN A 405 22.49 12.77 15.19
C ASN A 405 21.15 12.93 14.43
N LEU A 406 20.18 12.04 14.74
CA LEU A 406 18.83 12.04 14.15
C LEU A 406 17.83 12.95 14.88
N HIS A 407 18.07 13.29 16.16
CA HIS A 407 17.13 14.01 17.04
C HIS A 407 16.75 15.40 16.54
N ASP A 408 17.59 16.05 15.74
CA ASP A 408 17.31 17.37 15.18
C ASP A 408 16.14 17.36 14.16
N THR A 409 15.93 16.23 13.46
CA THR A 409 15.05 16.20 12.28
C THR A 409 14.12 15.00 12.23
N MET A 410 14.30 14.00 13.09
CA MET A 410 13.47 12.81 13.16
C MET A 410 12.62 12.79 14.43
N SER A 411 11.39 12.31 14.32
CA SER A 411 10.49 12.13 15.45
C SER A 411 11.03 11.10 16.44
N SER A 412 10.92 11.38 17.74
CA SER A 412 11.52 10.55 18.81
C SER A 412 11.12 9.08 18.76
N TYR A 413 9.84 8.77 18.51
CA TYR A 413 9.36 7.37 18.44
C TYR A 413 10.13 6.53 17.41
N LEU A 414 10.51 7.16 16.29
CA LEU A 414 11.18 6.50 15.18
C LEU A 414 12.67 6.31 15.48
N ILE A 415 13.26 7.24 16.24
CA ILE A 415 14.63 7.09 16.75
C ILE A 415 14.67 5.91 17.73
N ASP A 416 13.73 5.84 18.68
CA ASP A 416 13.63 4.73 19.63
C ASP A 416 13.47 3.37 18.91
N GLN A 417 12.67 3.33 17.84
CA GLN A 417 12.54 2.14 17.00
C GLN A 417 13.86 1.77 16.30
N ILE A 418 14.55 2.74 15.69
CA ILE A 418 15.83 2.51 15.01
C ILE A 418 16.88 1.96 15.99
N ASP A 419 16.96 2.53 17.19
CA ASP A 419 17.92 2.12 18.22
C ASP A 419 17.65 0.68 18.74
N SER A 420 16.43 0.17 18.56
CA SER A 420 16.05 -1.20 18.94
C SER A 420 16.33 -2.25 17.86
N ILE A 421 16.79 -1.87 16.66
CA ILE A 421 16.98 -2.79 15.52
C ILE A 421 18.47 -3.00 15.24
N ASP A 422 18.96 -4.22 15.51
CA ASP A 422 20.38 -4.57 15.47
C ASP A 422 21.06 -4.41 14.08
N ASN A 423 20.31 -4.58 12.99
CA ASN A 423 20.86 -4.50 11.63
C ASN A 423 20.70 -3.10 10.99
N ILE A 424 20.46 -2.07 11.80
CA ILE A 424 20.53 -0.67 11.37
C ILE A 424 21.78 -0.02 11.98
N THR A 425 22.50 0.76 11.19
CA THR A 425 23.62 1.58 11.68
C THR A 425 23.46 3.01 11.21
N VAL A 426 23.51 3.94 12.16
CA VAL A 426 23.49 5.38 11.90
C VAL A 426 24.93 5.85 11.71
N GLU A 427 25.23 6.43 10.54
CA GLU A 427 26.54 6.97 10.19
C GLU A 427 26.50 8.50 10.08
N PRO A 428 26.83 9.21 11.17
CA PRO A 428 26.85 10.67 11.16
C PRO A 428 28.04 11.23 10.39
N PHE A 429 27.92 12.51 10.02
CA PHE A 429 28.94 13.24 9.25
C PHE A 429 29.36 12.52 7.94
N ARG A 430 28.37 12.01 7.21
CA ARG A 430 28.55 11.37 5.91
C ARG A 430 27.86 12.16 4.81
N GLU A 431 28.50 12.20 3.65
CA GLU A 431 27.96 12.75 2.42
C GLU A 431 28.35 11.84 1.25
N VAL A 432 27.40 11.59 0.34
CA VAL A 432 27.67 10.84 -0.88
C VAL A 432 28.40 11.74 -1.85
N VAL A 433 29.65 11.40 -2.20
CA VAL A 433 30.47 12.22 -3.10
C VAL A 433 30.35 11.78 -4.55
N LYS A 434 30.21 10.46 -4.78
CA LYS A 434 30.16 9.85 -6.10
C LYS A 434 29.50 8.48 -6.02
N ALA A 435 28.82 8.09 -7.10
CA ALA A 435 28.42 6.71 -7.37
C ALA A 435 29.19 6.15 -8.57
N THR A 436 29.54 4.86 -8.51
CA THR A 436 30.29 4.16 -9.55
C THR A 436 29.75 2.75 -9.82
N GLY A 437 29.91 2.32 -11.06
CA GLY A 437 29.46 1.04 -11.58
C GLY A 437 29.45 1.05 -13.10
N ASP A 438 29.05 -0.08 -13.68
CA ASP A 438 28.87 -0.23 -15.13
C ASP A 438 27.37 -0.03 -15.46
N ASP A 439 26.61 -1.12 -15.60
CA ASP A 439 25.17 -1.08 -15.87
C ASP A 439 24.30 -0.90 -14.62
N ARG A 440 24.91 -0.93 -13.43
CA ARG A 440 24.25 -0.78 -12.13
C ARG A 440 25.20 -0.20 -11.09
N LEU A 441 24.65 0.36 -10.00
CA LEU A 441 25.42 0.81 -8.84
C LEU A 441 26.25 -0.36 -8.26
N GLN A 442 27.55 -0.13 -8.08
CA GLN A 442 28.46 -1.07 -7.42
C GLN A 442 29.14 -0.48 -6.18
N LYS A 443 29.46 0.83 -6.19
CA LYS A 443 30.12 1.53 -5.08
C LYS A 443 29.69 2.98 -4.98
#